data_AF-A0A3D0YQL4-F1
#
_entry.id   AF-A0A3D0YQL4-F1
#
_cell.length_a   1.000
_cell.length_b   1.000
_cell.length_c   1.000
_cell.angle_alpha   90.00
_cell.angle_beta   90.00
_cell.angle_gamma   90.00
#
_symmetry.space_group_name_H-M   'P 1'
#
loop_
_entity.id
_entity.type
_entity.pdbx_description
1 polymer ?
#
loop_
_entity_poly.entity_id
_entity_poly.type
_entity_poly.pdbx_seq_one_letter_code
_entity_poly.pdbx_strand_id
1 'polypeptide(L)'
;GADLIVGSHPHMVQDIELVDGVPVVYSLGNFIFDQYNVEGWNQLAIGVMTDGENLSLRLLPTYGRGGRPTPISDTAATAIFKSIAER
;
A
#
# COMPACT_ATOMS: atom_id res chain seq x y z
N GLY A 1 15.78 -9.59 -13.82
CA GLY A 1 14.35 -9.78 -13.52
C GLY A 1 13.75 -8.41 -13.26
N ALA A 2 12.73 -8.33 -12.40
CA ALA A 2 12.26 -7.07 -11.84
C ALA A 2 12.81 -6.90 -10.41
N ASP A 3 13.07 -5.66 -9.98
CA ASP A 3 13.55 -5.34 -8.62
C ASP A 3 12.39 -4.98 -7.68
N LEU A 4 11.21 -4.71 -8.23
CA LEU A 4 9.96 -4.43 -7.52
C LEU A 4 8.78 -4.72 -8.45
N ILE A 5 7.73 -5.35 -7.91
CA ILE A 5 6.44 -5.50 -8.58
C ILE A 5 5.38 -4.74 -7.79
N VAL A 6 4.65 -3.84 -8.45
CA VAL A 6 3.51 -3.11 -7.86
C VAL A 6 2.27 -3.39 -8.68
N GLY A 7 1.37 -4.19 -8.09
CA GLY A 7 0.07 -4.51 -8.61
C GLY A 7 -0.98 -3.44 -8.30
N SER A 8 -2.09 -3.55 -9.01
CA SER A 8 -3.29 -2.72 -8.86
C SER A 8 -4.50 -3.56 -9.27
N HIS A 9 -5.67 -2.94 -9.38
CA HIS A 9 -7.00 -3.51 -9.64
C HIS A 9 -7.88 -3.71 -8.39
N PRO A 10 -7.44 -4.40 -7.31
CA PRO A 10 -8.24 -4.45 -6.09
C PRO A 10 -8.40 -3.07 -5.47
N HIS A 11 -9.63 -2.73 -5.09
CA HIS A 11 -10.00 -1.43 -4.53
C HIS A 11 -9.58 -1.24 -3.05
N MET A 12 -8.85 -2.20 -2.50
CA MET A 12 -8.36 -2.27 -1.12
C MET A 12 -6.89 -2.65 -1.11
N VAL A 13 -6.20 -2.30 -0.02
CA VAL A 13 -4.82 -2.72 0.21
C VAL A 13 -4.75 -4.25 0.31
N GLN A 14 -3.74 -4.82 -0.34
CA GLN A 14 -3.43 -6.25 -0.29
C GLN A 14 -1.98 -6.46 0.14
N ASP A 15 -1.60 -7.72 0.18
CA ASP A 15 -0.40 -8.19 0.87
C ASP A 15 0.86 -7.75 0.15
N ILE A 16 1.95 -7.79 0.91
CA ILE A 16 3.29 -7.50 0.43
C ILE A 16 4.14 -8.70 0.78
N GLU A 17 4.73 -9.32 -0.24
CA GLU A 17 5.58 -10.50 -0.06
C GLU A 17 6.93 -10.34 -0.76
N LEU A 18 7.86 -11.23 -0.43
CA LEU A 18 9.13 -11.38 -1.15
C LEU A 18 9.08 -12.68 -1.95
N VAL A 19 9.01 -12.57 -3.28
CA VAL A 19 9.09 -13.72 -4.19
C VAL A 19 10.50 -13.75 -4.76
N ASP A 20 11.26 -14.80 -4.45
CA ASP A 20 12.66 -14.95 -4.87
C ASP A 20 13.54 -13.71 -4.55
N GLY A 21 13.25 -13.06 -3.40
CA GLY A 21 13.94 -11.85 -2.95
C GLY A 21 13.44 -10.54 -3.58
N VAL A 22 12.47 -10.60 -4.49
CA VAL A 22 11.84 -9.44 -5.12
C VAL A 22 10.57 -9.05 -4.35
N PRO A 23 10.44 -7.81 -3.87
CA PRO A 23 9.19 -7.34 -3.26
C PRO A 23 8.06 -7.28 -4.28
N VAL A 24 6.92 -7.87 -3.90
CA VAL A 24 5.67 -7.87 -4.66
C VAL A 24 4.59 -7.23 -3.78
N VAL A 25 4.09 -6.08 -4.22
CA VAL A 25 2.96 -5.36 -3.59
C VAL A 25 1.72 -5.64 -4.43
N TYR A 26 0.78 -6.45 -3.95
CA TYR A 26 -0.33 -6.92 -4.79
C TYR A 26 -1.36 -5.84 -5.13
N SER A 27 -1.70 -4.99 -4.16
CA SER A 27 -2.54 -3.82 -4.39
C SER A 27 -2.33 -2.77 -3.32
N LEU A 28 -2.32 -1.52 -3.76
CA LEU A 28 -2.27 -0.33 -2.92
C LEU A 28 -3.66 0.16 -2.48
N GLY A 29 -4.72 -0.46 -3.00
CA GLY A 29 -6.06 0.08 -2.97
C GLY A 29 -6.19 1.32 -3.85
N ASN A 30 -7.21 2.13 -3.59
CA ASN A 30 -7.39 3.38 -4.31
C ASN A 30 -6.57 4.52 -3.69
N PHE A 31 -6.43 5.65 -4.37
CA PHE A 31 -5.81 6.85 -3.79
C PHE A 31 -6.77 8.04 -3.90
N ILE A 32 -7.06 8.48 -5.11
CA ILE A 32 -8.08 9.50 -5.40
C ILE A 32 -9.27 8.80 -6.06
N PHE A 33 -10.28 8.44 -5.27
CA PHE A 33 -11.49 7.82 -5.79
C PHE A 33 -12.73 8.12 -4.94
N ASP A 34 -13.87 8.25 -5.60
CA ASP A 34 -15.19 8.21 -4.97
C ASP A 34 -15.57 6.74 -4.77
N GLN A 35 -15.31 6.22 -3.57
CA GLN A 35 -15.81 4.90 -3.16
C GLN A 35 -16.84 5.03 -2.05
N TYR A 36 -17.99 4.41 -2.27
CA TYR A 36 -19.07 4.30 -1.30
C TYR A 36 -18.88 3.12 -0.31
N ASN A 37 -17.98 2.17 -0.63
CA ASN A 37 -17.64 1.05 0.26
C ASN A 37 -16.53 1.45 1.24
N VAL A 38 -16.82 1.30 2.54
CA VAL A 38 -15.91 1.60 3.64
C VAL A 38 -14.63 0.76 3.63
N GLU A 39 -14.67 -0.44 3.04
CA GLU A 39 -13.51 -1.33 2.94
C GLU A 39 -12.39 -0.74 2.06
N GLY A 40 -12.76 0.06 1.05
CA GLY A 40 -11.81 0.71 0.13
C GLY A 40 -11.26 2.04 0.63
N TRP A 41 -11.63 2.46 1.84
CA TRP A 41 -11.15 3.71 2.43
C TRP A 41 -9.75 3.58 3.03
N ASN A 42 -9.33 2.37 3.44
CA ASN A 42 -7.94 2.12 3.78
C ASN A 42 -7.12 1.97 2.51
N GLN A 43 -6.06 2.77 2.41
CA GLN A 43 -5.28 2.96 1.19
C GLN A 43 -3.81 3.03 1.53
N LEU A 44 -2.96 2.76 0.55
CA LEU A 44 -1.52 2.77 0.73
C LEU A 44 -0.84 3.54 -0.40
N ALA A 45 -0.02 4.51 -0.07
CA ALA A 45 1.00 5.00 -0.99
C ALA A 45 2.33 4.35 -0.65
N ILE A 46 3.20 4.18 -1.65
CA ILE A 46 4.56 3.69 -1.44
C ILE A 46 5.56 4.73 -1.93
N GLY A 47 6.51 5.08 -1.07
CA GLY A 47 7.72 5.78 -1.47
C GLY A 47 8.78 4.75 -1.84
N VAL A 48 9.33 4.84 -3.05
CA VAL A 48 10.40 3.96 -3.51
C VAL A 48 11.68 4.78 -3.59
N MET A 49 12.71 4.34 -2.88
CA MET A 49 14.04 4.97 -2.88
C MET A 49 15.08 3.95 -3.31
N THR A 50 16.00 4.33 -4.18
CA THR A 50 17.10 3.47 -4.61
C THR A 50 18.36 4.27 -4.91
N ASP A 51 19.51 3.66 -4.68
CA ASP A 51 20.85 4.15 -5.06
C ASP A 51 21.46 3.36 -6.23
N GLY A 52 20.71 2.39 -6.80
CA GLY A 52 21.17 1.47 -7.84
C GLY A 52 21.67 0.11 -7.32
N GLU A 53 21.98 -0.01 -6.02
CA GLU A 53 22.36 -1.27 -5.37
C GLU A 53 21.31 -1.73 -4.37
N ASN A 54 20.70 -0.78 -3.67
CA ASN A 54 19.70 -1.00 -2.63
C ASN A 54 18.34 -0.43 -3.07
N LEU A 55 17.28 -1.15 -2.70
CA LEU A 55 15.90 -0.69 -2.83
C LEU A 55 15.28 -0.57 -1.44
N SER A 56 14.75 0.61 -1.13
CA SER A 56 14.03 0.88 0.13
C SER A 56 12.59 1.28 -0.18
N LEU A 57 11.65 0.57 0.44
CA LEU A 57 10.22 0.87 0.35
C LEU A 57 9.75 1.54 1.64
N ARG A 58 9.07 2.68 1.50
CA ARG A 58 8.38 3.34 2.60
C ARG A 58 6.88 3.23 2.40
N LEU A 59 6.23 2.53 3.31
CA LEU A 59 4.78 2.42 3.33
C LEU A 59 4.18 3.69 3.94
N LEU A 60 3.24 4.32 3.22
CA LEU A 60 2.59 5.57 3.58
C LEU A 60 1.07 5.34 3.62
N PRO A 61 0.53 4.89 4.77
CA PRO A 61 -0.88 4.60 4.91
C PRO A 61 -1.72 5.87 4.80
N THR A 62 -2.81 5.77 4.06
CA THR A 62 -3.76 6.86 3.88
C THR A 62 -5.18 6.37 4.06
N TYR A 63 -6.07 7.32 4.34
CA TYR A 63 -7.50 7.10 4.39
C TYR A 63 -8.18 7.95 3.33
N GLY A 64 -8.86 7.31 2.39
CA GLY A 64 -9.51 7.96 1.25
C GLY A 64 -11.01 8.12 1.48
N ARG A 65 -11.47 9.36 1.66
CA ARG A 65 -12.90 9.68 1.75
C ARG A 65 -13.26 10.84 0.83
N GLY A 66 -14.29 10.65 -0.01
CA GLY A 66 -14.74 11.68 -0.95
C GLY A 66 -13.67 12.10 -1.97
N GLY A 67 -12.88 11.15 -2.47
CA GLY A 67 -11.79 11.43 -3.41
C GLY A 67 -10.57 12.13 -2.78
N ARG A 68 -10.43 12.12 -1.46
CA ARG A 68 -9.33 12.78 -0.75
C ARG A 68 -8.51 11.78 0.08
N PRO A 69 -7.32 11.39 -0.39
CA PRO A 69 -6.41 10.61 0.43
C PRO A 69 -5.81 11.50 1.52
N THR A 70 -5.92 11.05 2.76
CA THR A 70 -5.42 11.77 3.95
C THR A 70 -4.45 10.88 4.71
N PRO A 71 -3.22 11.33 5.02
CA PRO A 71 -2.33 10.59 5.91
C PRO A 71 -3.01 10.31 7.25
N ILE A 72 -2.80 9.12 7.78
CA ILE A 72 -3.35 8.72 9.08
C ILE A 72 -2.25 8.71 10.15
N SER A 73 -2.65 8.72 11.43
CA SER A 73 -1.72 8.60 12.55
C SER A 73 -1.07 7.22 12.62
N ASP A 74 0.08 7.12 13.27
CA ASP A 74 0.81 5.86 13.47
C ASP A 74 -0.06 4.79 14.17
N THR A 75 -0.88 5.20 15.14
CA THR A 75 -1.83 4.31 15.81
C THR A 75 -2.84 3.72 14.83
N ALA A 76 -3.39 4.52 13.91
CA ALA A 76 -4.34 4.05 12.91
C ALA A 76 -3.66 3.19 11.82
N ALA A 77 -2.44 3.57 11.42
CA ALA A 77 -1.62 2.82 10.47
C ALA A 77 -1.33 1.37 10.93
N THR A 78 -1.24 1.15 12.24
CA THR A 78 -1.01 -0.19 12.82
C THR A 78 -2.05 -1.22 12.35
N ALA A 79 -3.32 -0.81 12.17
CA ALA A 79 -4.36 -1.72 11.69
C ALA A 79 -4.13 -2.15 10.23
N ILE A 80 -3.68 -1.22 9.37
CA ILE A 80 -3.36 -1.52 7.97
C ILE A 80 -2.13 -2.42 7.91
N PHE A 81 -1.06 -2.10 8.63
CA PHE A 81 0.14 -2.94 8.67
C PHE A 81 -0.13 -4.34 9.19
N LYS A 82 -0.96 -4.46 10.23
CA LYS A 82 -1.40 -5.76 10.75
C LYS A 82 -2.17 -6.55 9.69
N SER A 83 -3.07 -5.91 8.95
CA SER A 83 -3.84 -6.57 7.89
C SER A 83 -2.99 -7.09 6.73
N ILE A 84 -1.88 -6.41 6.40
CA ILE A 84 -0.92 -6.82 5.36
C ILE A 84 -0.01 -7.96 5.88
N ALA A 85 0.33 -7.94 7.17
CA ALA A 85 1.27 -8.89 7.76
C ALA A 85 0.65 -10.24 8.17
N GLU A 86 -0.68 -10.28 8.38
CA GLU A 86 -1.40 -11.47 8.86
C GLU A 86 -2.07 -12.30 7.76
N ARG A 87 -1.89 -11.92 6.49
CA ARG A 87 -2.49 -12.60 5.34
C ARG A 87 -1.50 -13.53 4.64
#